data_AF-A0A542E9C0-F1
#
_entry.id   AF-A0A542E9C0-F1
#
_cell.length_a   1.000
_cell.length_b   1.000
_cell.length_c   1.000
_cell.angle_alpha   90.00
_cell.angle_beta   90.00
_cell.angle_gamma   90.00
#
_symmetry.space_group_name_H-M   'P 1'
#
loop_
_entity.id
_entity.type
_entity.pdbx_description
1 polymer ?
#
loop_
_entity_poly.entity_id
_entity_poly.type
_entity_poly.pdbx_seq_one_letter_code
_entity_poly.pdbx_strand_id
1 'polypeptide(L)'
;MGQVSAPDNDLHGRQLALLLLFFSTVGGALYFLGWLTRPNFIYDDPLVCAFIAGAACIPAYVLVEQFSWWKRLEQPTERTKTRRKRMRSRASAKARASRSGRRLRPSLLEVLIRTVRVLVGVPIALGSLAILPLGITAGHDNQRLIARGPIQQAVVVSVTEDKWSRSHEVTVKVARPGDGVAVEVDGGDQLDPEPAVGDRIDVVVDPEDPSNVVAARVDWSMPWWAWPFGIVITLVLLAMGLGIAFG
;
A
#
# COMPACT_ATOMS: atom_id res chain seq x y z
N MET A 1 -34.96 21.91 -21.62
CA MET A 1 -34.35 20.98 -22.59
C MET A 1 -32.98 20.60 -22.06
N GLY A 2 -32.88 19.49 -21.32
CA GLY A 2 -31.61 19.00 -20.78
C GLY A 2 -30.99 18.00 -21.74
N GLN A 3 -29.82 18.33 -22.28
CA GLN A 3 -29.04 17.45 -23.13
C GLN A 3 -28.53 16.30 -22.24
N VAL A 4 -29.17 15.13 -22.36
CA VAL A 4 -28.70 13.91 -21.69
C VAL A 4 -27.43 13.49 -22.41
N SER A 5 -26.28 13.83 -21.82
CA SER A 5 -24.96 13.35 -22.25
C SER A 5 -25.02 11.83 -22.35
N ALA A 6 -24.85 11.31 -23.57
CA ALA A 6 -24.83 9.87 -23.81
C ALA A 6 -23.63 9.25 -23.07
N PRO A 7 -23.72 7.98 -22.63
CA PRO A 7 -22.63 7.33 -21.91
C PRO A 7 -21.49 7.00 -22.86
N ASP A 8 -20.50 7.90 -22.94
CA ASP A 8 -19.19 7.64 -23.54
C ASP A 8 -18.30 6.72 -22.67
N ASN A 9 -18.78 6.33 -21.49
CA ASN A 9 -18.05 5.53 -20.50
C ASN A 9 -17.61 4.14 -20.97
N ASP A 10 -18.19 3.59 -22.04
CA ASP A 10 -17.87 2.22 -22.52
C ASP A 10 -16.61 2.19 -23.42
N LEU A 11 -16.26 3.33 -24.06
CA LEU A 11 -15.02 3.47 -24.84
C LEU A 11 -13.82 3.55 -23.89
N HIS A 12 -13.93 4.43 -22.89
CA HIS A 12 -12.95 4.58 -21.83
C HIS A 12 -12.84 3.32 -20.96
N GLY A 13 -13.94 2.59 -20.73
CA GLY A 13 -13.95 1.42 -19.85
C GLY A 13 -13.05 0.24 -20.27
N ARG A 14 -12.90 -0.02 -21.58
CA ARG A 14 -12.02 -1.11 -22.07
C ARG A 14 -10.54 -0.75 -22.05
N GLN A 15 -10.20 0.47 -22.47
CA GLN A 15 -8.84 0.98 -22.35
C GLN A 15 -8.45 1.09 -20.88
N LEU A 16 -9.34 1.60 -20.03
CA LEU A 16 -9.14 1.66 -18.58
C LEU A 16 -8.98 0.26 -17.98
N ALA A 17 -9.79 -0.73 -18.37
CA ALA A 17 -9.65 -2.10 -17.86
C ALA A 17 -8.33 -2.77 -18.30
N LEU A 18 -7.87 -2.53 -19.53
CA LEU A 18 -6.59 -3.03 -20.02
C LEU A 18 -5.41 -2.32 -19.35
N LEU A 19 -5.49 -1.00 -19.16
CA LEU A 19 -4.51 -0.23 -18.39
C LEU A 19 -4.49 -0.69 -16.94
N LEU A 20 -5.64 -0.86 -16.30
CA LEU A 20 -5.76 -1.33 -14.93
C LEU A 20 -5.16 -2.74 -14.81
N LEU A 21 -5.50 -3.66 -15.73
CA LEU A 21 -4.91 -5.00 -15.76
C LEU A 21 -3.38 -4.91 -15.93
N PHE A 22 -2.89 -4.08 -16.84
CA PHE A 22 -1.46 -3.88 -17.06
C PHE A 22 -0.77 -3.31 -15.81
N PHE A 23 -1.30 -2.26 -15.20
CA PHE A 23 -0.75 -1.68 -13.97
C PHE A 23 -0.86 -2.61 -12.77
N SER A 24 -1.95 -3.37 -12.62
CA SER A 24 -2.09 -4.36 -11.55
C SER A 24 -1.15 -5.55 -11.74
N THR A 25 -0.91 -5.99 -12.98
CA THR A 25 0.01 -7.10 -13.24
C THR A 25 1.47 -6.67 -13.21
N VAL A 26 1.84 -5.59 -13.90
CA VAL A 26 3.22 -5.08 -13.95
C VAL A 26 3.58 -4.41 -12.63
N GLY A 27 2.74 -3.51 -12.12
CA GLY A 27 2.95 -2.87 -10.81
C GLY A 27 2.88 -3.88 -9.67
N GLY A 28 1.94 -4.81 -9.70
CA GLY A 28 1.86 -5.90 -8.72
C GLY A 28 3.04 -6.88 -8.80
N ALA A 29 3.53 -7.22 -10.00
CA ALA A 29 4.69 -8.09 -10.15
C ALA A 29 6.00 -7.39 -9.75
N LEU A 30 6.17 -6.12 -10.10
CA LEU A 30 7.31 -5.30 -9.65
C LEU A 30 7.29 -5.12 -8.13
N TYR A 31 6.11 -4.90 -7.55
CA TYR A 31 5.90 -4.85 -6.11
C TYR A 31 6.24 -6.18 -5.44
N PHE A 32 5.75 -7.29 -5.99
CA PHE A 32 6.02 -8.63 -5.47
C PHE A 32 7.50 -9.01 -5.58
N LEU A 33 8.16 -8.64 -6.69
CA LEU A 33 9.61 -8.78 -6.83
C LEU A 33 10.34 -7.92 -5.80
N GLY A 34 9.97 -6.64 -5.66
CA GLY A 34 10.55 -5.71 -4.68
C GLY A 34 10.46 -6.26 -3.27
N TRP A 35 9.27 -6.74 -2.88
CA TRP A 35 9.02 -7.38 -1.59
C TRP A 35 9.82 -8.67 -1.40
N LEU A 36 9.91 -9.55 -2.41
CA LEU A 36 10.73 -10.76 -2.35
C LEU A 36 12.22 -10.45 -2.19
N THR A 37 12.69 -9.35 -2.77
CA THR A 37 14.09 -8.92 -2.64
C THR A 37 14.36 -8.12 -1.38
N ARG A 38 13.35 -7.41 -0.86
CA ARG A 38 13.40 -6.57 0.34
C ARG A 38 12.02 -6.49 1.01
N PRO A 39 11.81 -7.18 2.14
CA PRO A 39 10.53 -7.18 2.84
C PRO A 39 10.06 -5.79 3.31
N ASN A 40 10.99 -4.86 3.55
CA ASN A 40 10.71 -3.50 4.05
C ASN A 40 10.62 -2.41 2.96
N PHE A 41 10.76 -2.76 1.68
CA PHE A 41 10.85 -1.84 0.53
C PHE A 41 9.80 -0.71 0.46
N ILE A 42 8.60 -0.92 1.03
CA ILE A 42 7.51 0.07 1.03
C ILE A 42 7.80 1.23 1.99
N TYR A 43 8.47 0.94 3.10
CA TYR A 43 8.74 1.89 4.16
C TYR A 43 10.01 2.70 3.88
N ASP A 44 11.01 2.06 3.26
CA ASP A 44 12.34 2.65 3.07
C ASP A 44 12.35 3.69 1.93
N ASP A 45 11.52 3.49 0.89
CA ASP A 45 11.59 4.31 -0.33
C ASP A 45 10.21 4.56 -0.99
N PRO A 46 9.28 5.26 -0.31
CA PRO A 46 7.94 5.54 -0.83
C PRO A 46 7.97 6.36 -2.13
N LEU A 47 9.01 7.17 -2.33
CA LEU A 47 9.23 7.93 -3.56
C LEU A 47 9.68 7.05 -4.74
N VAL A 48 10.41 5.96 -4.49
CA VAL A 48 10.78 4.99 -5.53
C VAL A 48 9.56 4.22 -5.98
N CYS A 49 8.64 3.88 -5.07
CA CYS A 49 7.35 3.31 -5.45
C CYS A 49 6.53 4.25 -6.35
N ALA A 50 6.46 5.55 -6.01
CA ALA A 50 5.81 6.55 -6.85
C ALA A 50 6.52 6.74 -8.21
N PHE A 51 7.84 6.68 -8.22
CA PHE A 51 8.65 6.77 -9.44
C PHE A 51 8.48 5.53 -10.33
N ILE A 52 8.46 4.33 -9.77
CA ILE A 52 8.19 3.08 -10.52
C ILE A 52 6.77 3.11 -11.09
N ALA A 53 5.78 3.56 -10.32
CA ALA A 53 4.41 3.74 -10.80
C ALA A 53 4.35 4.77 -11.95
N GLY A 54 5.06 5.90 -11.83
CA GLY A 54 5.17 6.92 -12.87
C GLY A 54 5.94 6.44 -14.11
N ALA A 55 7.03 5.71 -13.93
CA ALA A 55 7.83 5.13 -15.01
C ALA A 55 7.06 4.03 -15.75
N ALA A 56 6.22 3.26 -15.05
CA ALA A 56 5.31 2.29 -15.67
C ALA A 56 4.23 2.96 -16.55
N CYS A 57 3.97 4.26 -16.38
CA CYS A 57 3.12 5.03 -17.29
C CYS A 57 3.79 5.36 -18.63
N ILE A 58 5.12 5.34 -18.73
CA ILE A 58 5.85 5.66 -19.97
C ILE A 58 5.63 4.57 -21.04
N PRO A 59 5.77 3.24 -20.74
CA PRO A 59 5.38 2.19 -21.67
C PRO A 59 3.91 2.26 -22.08
N ALA A 60 3.02 2.66 -21.16
CA ALA A 60 1.60 2.82 -21.46
C ALA A 60 1.36 3.95 -22.48
N TYR A 61 2.07 5.07 -22.36
CA TYR A 61 2.05 6.16 -23.33
C TYR A 61 2.53 5.69 -24.71
N VAL A 62 3.65 4.97 -24.76
CA VAL A 62 4.21 4.41 -26.01
C VAL A 62 3.29 3.38 -26.65
N LEU A 63 2.62 2.54 -25.84
CA LEU A 63 1.63 1.56 -26.29
C LEU A 63 0.42 2.24 -26.97
N VAL A 64 -0.05 3.37 -26.42
CA VAL A 64 -1.17 4.15 -26.97
C VAL A 64 -0.79 4.83 -28.29
N GLU A 65 0.43 5.36 -28.40
CA GLU A 65 0.88 6.08 -29.60
C GLU A 65 1.26 5.14 -30.77
N GLN A 66 2.07 4.11 -30.52
CA GLN A 66 2.67 3.30 -31.59
C GLN A 66 1.70 2.27 -32.19
N PHE A 67 0.75 1.75 -31.41
CA PHE A 67 -0.07 0.64 -31.87
C PHE A 67 -1.41 1.10 -32.43
N SER A 68 -1.53 1.12 -33.76
CA SER A 68 -2.77 1.45 -34.47
C SER A 68 -3.95 0.52 -34.13
N TRP A 69 -3.69 -0.68 -33.60
CA TRP A 69 -4.75 -1.57 -33.11
C TRP A 69 -5.33 -1.09 -31.77
N TRP A 70 -4.56 -0.35 -30.96
CA TRP A 70 -5.04 0.30 -29.73
C TRP A 70 -6.01 1.43 -30.04
N LYS A 71 -5.71 2.25 -31.06
CA LYS A 71 -6.64 3.25 -31.62
C LYS A 71 -7.90 2.60 -32.23
N ARG A 72 -7.82 1.35 -32.68
CA ARG A 72 -8.99 0.57 -33.14
C ARG A 72 -9.85 0.03 -32.01
N LEU A 73 -9.35 -0.08 -30.77
CA LEU A 73 -10.17 -0.40 -29.59
C LEU A 73 -11.15 0.72 -29.24
N GLU A 74 -10.83 1.95 -29.65
CA GLU A 74 -11.67 3.14 -29.54
C GLU A 74 -12.88 3.05 -30.49
N GLN A 75 -12.76 2.30 -31.60
CA GLN A 75 -13.89 2.12 -32.52
C GLN A 75 -14.90 1.13 -31.93
N PRO A 76 -16.18 1.53 -31.76
CA PRO A 76 -17.19 0.66 -31.20
C PRO A 76 -17.41 -0.53 -32.15
N THR A 77 -17.09 -1.74 -31.70
CA THR A 77 -17.38 -2.98 -32.44
C THR A 77 -18.85 -3.08 -32.81
N GLU A 78 -19.17 -3.71 -33.96
CA GLU A 78 -20.56 -3.84 -34.44
C GLU A 78 -21.49 -4.44 -33.38
N ARG A 79 -21.03 -5.48 -32.66
CA ARG A 79 -21.76 -6.05 -31.50
C ARG A 79 -22.09 -5.01 -30.43
N THR A 80 -21.18 -4.09 -30.15
CA THR A 80 -21.38 -3.01 -29.16
C THR A 80 -22.35 -1.96 -29.70
N LYS A 81 -22.28 -1.61 -30.98
CA LYS A 81 -23.27 -0.73 -31.64
C LYS A 81 -24.66 -1.35 -31.59
N THR A 82 -24.81 -2.64 -31.90
CA THR A 82 -26.10 -3.34 -31.83
C THR A 82 -26.62 -3.39 -30.38
N ARG A 83 -25.75 -3.67 -29.42
CA ARG A 83 -26.09 -3.66 -27.98
C ARG A 83 -26.49 -2.26 -27.51
N ARG A 84 -25.82 -1.19 -27.96
CA ARG A 84 -26.19 0.22 -27.70
C ARG A 84 -27.56 0.56 -28.28
N LYS A 85 -27.86 0.11 -29.51
CA LYS A 85 -29.18 0.32 -30.13
C LYS A 85 -30.28 -0.38 -29.32
N ARG A 86 -30.02 -1.61 -28.84
CA ARG A 86 -30.92 -2.37 -27.95
C ARG A 86 -31.01 -1.77 -26.54
N MET A 87 -29.94 -1.19 -26.00
CA MET A 87 -29.96 -0.52 -24.70
C MET A 87 -30.65 0.83 -24.78
N ARG A 88 -30.47 1.62 -25.85
CA ARG A 88 -31.25 2.86 -26.08
C ARG A 88 -32.73 2.54 -26.21
N SER A 89 -33.12 1.52 -26.98
CA SER A 89 -34.53 1.13 -27.08
C SER A 89 -35.09 0.65 -25.73
N ARG A 90 -34.32 -0.13 -24.96
CA ARG A 90 -34.69 -0.54 -23.60
C ARG A 90 -34.73 0.62 -22.62
N ALA A 91 -33.83 1.60 -22.71
CA ALA A 91 -33.80 2.79 -21.85
C ALA A 91 -34.98 3.71 -22.16
N SER A 92 -35.33 3.91 -23.43
CA SER A 92 -36.55 4.61 -23.83
C SER A 92 -37.81 3.88 -23.36
N ALA A 93 -37.84 2.54 -23.42
CA ALA A 93 -38.93 1.74 -22.84
C ALA A 93 -38.95 1.81 -21.30
N LYS A 94 -37.79 1.84 -20.65
CA LYS A 94 -37.63 1.94 -19.20
C LYS A 94 -38.01 3.33 -18.69
N ALA A 95 -37.71 4.39 -19.42
CA ALA A 95 -38.14 5.77 -19.14
C ALA A 95 -39.68 5.92 -19.26
N ARG A 96 -40.30 5.19 -20.18
CA ARG A 96 -41.77 5.07 -20.26
C ARG A 96 -42.33 4.27 -19.07
N ALA A 97 -41.66 3.20 -18.64
CA ALA A 97 -42.07 2.35 -17.50
C ALA A 97 -41.79 2.95 -16.11
N SER A 98 -40.79 3.83 -15.97
CA SER A 98 -40.53 4.57 -14.72
C SER A 98 -41.56 5.67 -14.49
N ARG A 99 -42.17 6.20 -15.56
CA ARG A 99 -43.35 7.07 -15.49
C ARG A 99 -44.61 6.31 -15.02
N SER A 100 -44.60 4.98 -15.08
CA SER A 100 -45.66 4.08 -14.59
C SER A 100 -45.31 3.37 -13.27
N GLY A 101 -44.34 3.87 -12.49
CA GLY A 101 -44.12 3.46 -11.10
C GLY A 101 -43.51 2.07 -10.85
N ARG A 102 -43.09 1.31 -11.86
CA ARG A 102 -42.49 -0.03 -11.64
C ARG A 102 -40.99 0.09 -11.33
N ARG A 103 -40.61 -0.17 -10.07
CA ARG A 103 -39.21 -0.36 -9.66
C ARG A 103 -38.60 -1.53 -10.42
N LEU A 104 -37.65 -1.27 -11.32
CA LEU A 104 -36.90 -2.33 -11.99
C LEU A 104 -35.79 -2.86 -11.07
N ARG A 105 -35.74 -4.19 -10.95
CA ARG A 105 -34.69 -4.92 -10.25
C ARG A 105 -33.30 -4.60 -10.83
N PRO A 106 -32.25 -4.49 -10.00
CA PRO A 106 -30.87 -4.28 -10.45
C PRO A 106 -30.40 -5.45 -11.32
N SER A 107 -29.53 -5.17 -12.28
CA SER A 107 -28.97 -6.22 -13.15
C SER A 107 -27.90 -7.03 -12.41
N LEU A 108 -27.76 -8.33 -12.68
CA LEU A 108 -26.78 -9.19 -12.00
C LEU A 108 -25.33 -8.67 -12.11
N LEU A 109 -24.98 -8.03 -13.23
CA LEU A 109 -23.67 -7.41 -13.43
C LEU A 109 -23.43 -6.23 -12.46
N GLU A 110 -24.46 -5.43 -12.21
CA GLU A 110 -24.41 -4.29 -11.30
C GLU A 110 -24.29 -4.75 -9.84
N VAL A 111 -24.95 -5.85 -9.49
CA VAL A 111 -24.78 -6.53 -8.19
C VAL A 111 -23.35 -7.05 -8.06
N LEU A 112 -22.82 -7.74 -9.07
CA LEU A 112 -21.46 -8.29 -9.05
C LEU A 112 -20.39 -7.20 -8.87
N ILE A 113 -20.46 -6.12 -9.64
CA ILE A 113 -19.51 -5.00 -9.53
C ILE A 113 -19.57 -4.38 -8.13
N ARG A 114 -20.77 -4.18 -7.60
CA ARG A 114 -20.96 -3.64 -6.25
C ARG A 114 -20.40 -4.58 -5.18
N THR A 115 -20.61 -5.88 -5.31
CA THR A 115 -20.05 -6.88 -4.39
C THR A 115 -18.53 -6.87 -4.41
N VAL A 116 -17.91 -6.85 -5.60
CA VAL A 116 -16.44 -6.80 -5.72
C VAL A 116 -15.88 -5.51 -5.12
N ARG A 117 -16.51 -4.37 -5.40
CA ARG A 117 -16.14 -3.07 -4.82
C ARG A 117 -16.14 -3.09 -3.30
N VAL A 118 -17.19 -3.62 -2.69
CA VAL A 118 -17.30 -3.76 -1.23
C VAL A 118 -16.25 -4.72 -0.68
N LEU A 119 -16.03 -5.87 -1.34
CA LEU A 119 -15.04 -6.87 -0.93
C LEU A 119 -13.60 -6.34 -0.96
N VAL A 120 -13.29 -5.37 -1.82
CA VAL A 120 -11.95 -4.77 -1.90
C VAL A 120 -11.84 -3.52 -1.01
N GLY A 121 -12.83 -2.63 -1.09
CA GLY A 121 -12.77 -1.34 -0.39
C GLY A 121 -12.92 -1.44 1.13
N VAL A 122 -13.75 -2.37 1.62
CA VAL A 122 -13.96 -2.53 3.07
C VAL A 122 -12.69 -3.05 3.78
N PRO A 123 -11.99 -4.09 3.30
CA PRO A 123 -10.72 -4.50 3.91
C PRO A 123 -9.64 -3.43 3.89
N ILE A 124 -9.53 -2.63 2.82
CA ILE A 124 -8.59 -1.49 2.77
C ILE A 124 -8.96 -0.46 3.85
N ALA A 125 -10.25 -0.11 3.94
CA ALA A 125 -10.74 0.83 4.94
C ALA A 125 -10.47 0.33 6.37
N LEU A 126 -10.81 -0.93 6.67
CA LEU A 126 -10.58 -1.55 7.98
C LEU A 126 -9.09 -1.73 8.29
N GLY A 127 -8.29 -2.15 7.32
CA GLY A 127 -6.84 -2.31 7.47
C GLY A 127 -6.18 -0.97 7.78
N SER A 128 -6.64 0.11 7.15
CA SER A 128 -6.12 1.46 7.43
C SER A 128 -6.33 1.89 8.89
N LEU A 129 -7.48 1.54 9.49
CA LEU A 129 -7.76 1.82 10.90
C LEU A 129 -6.85 1.05 11.87
N ALA A 130 -6.22 -0.03 11.43
CA ALA A 130 -5.28 -0.80 12.26
C ALA A 130 -3.86 -0.19 12.27
N ILE A 131 -3.50 0.67 11.31
CA ILE A 131 -2.15 1.24 11.18
C ILE A 131 -1.78 2.08 12.41
N LEU A 132 -2.66 2.99 12.81
CA LEU A 132 -2.45 3.85 13.98
C LEU A 132 -2.25 3.06 15.28
N PRO A 133 -3.19 2.18 15.71
CA PRO A 133 -3.03 1.45 16.96
C PRO A 133 -1.79 0.56 16.94
N LEU A 134 -1.45 -0.10 15.83
CA LEU A 134 -0.24 -0.94 15.73
C LEU A 134 1.06 -0.13 15.86
N GLY A 135 1.13 1.03 15.21
CA GLY A 135 2.30 1.91 15.33
C GLY A 135 2.47 2.48 16.74
N ILE A 136 1.37 2.82 17.40
CA ILE A 136 1.38 3.35 18.77
C ILE A 136 1.80 2.27 19.76
N THR A 137 1.31 1.03 19.61
CA THR A 137 1.67 -0.08 20.51
C THR A 137 3.14 -0.42 20.40
N ALA A 138 3.68 -0.56 19.18
CA ALA A 138 5.10 -0.87 18.98
C ALA A 138 6.02 0.15 19.66
N GLY A 139 5.75 1.45 19.49
CA GLY A 139 6.51 2.51 20.16
C GLY A 139 6.37 2.51 21.68
N HIS A 140 5.17 2.22 22.21
CA HIS A 140 4.95 2.13 23.65
C HIS A 140 5.65 0.93 24.29
N ASP A 141 5.70 -0.20 23.59
CA ASP A 141 6.31 -1.42 24.11
C ASP A 141 7.83 -1.24 24.24
N ASN A 142 8.50 -0.65 23.24
CA ASN A 142 9.91 -0.29 23.34
C ASN A 142 10.18 0.73 24.47
N GLN A 143 9.36 1.77 24.61
CA GLN A 143 9.48 2.72 25.73
C GLN A 143 9.32 2.03 27.10
N ARG A 144 8.37 1.09 27.22
CA ARG A 144 8.15 0.33 28.46
C ARG A 144 9.32 -0.60 28.76
N LEU A 145 9.86 -1.26 27.73
CA LEU A 145 11.04 -2.11 27.84
C LEU A 145 12.23 -1.29 28.35
N ILE A 146 12.52 -0.13 27.76
CA ILE A 146 13.61 0.74 28.24
C ILE A 146 13.35 1.28 29.66
N ALA A 147 12.12 1.65 29.98
CA ALA A 147 11.81 2.22 31.29
C ALA A 147 11.86 1.22 32.45
N ARG A 148 11.67 -0.09 32.18
CA ARG A 148 11.51 -1.12 33.22
C ARG A 148 12.53 -2.25 33.14
N GLY A 149 13.08 -2.49 31.96
CA GLY A 149 14.00 -3.59 31.71
C GLY A 149 15.39 -3.33 32.29
N PRO A 150 16.11 -4.38 32.71
CA PRO A 150 17.49 -4.24 33.14
C PRO A 150 18.38 -3.93 31.93
N ILE A 151 19.13 -2.83 32.02
CA ILE A 151 20.15 -2.49 31.03
C ILE A 151 21.31 -3.47 31.15
N GLN A 152 21.69 -4.08 30.03
CA GLN A 152 22.78 -5.04 29.92
C GLN A 152 23.77 -4.57 28.85
N GLN A 153 25.04 -4.94 28.99
CA GLN A 153 26.02 -4.69 27.95
C GLN A 153 26.08 -5.87 26.99
N ALA A 154 25.94 -5.59 25.70
CA ALA A 154 26.09 -6.57 24.63
C ALA A 154 27.22 -6.15 23.67
N VAL A 155 27.95 -7.14 23.16
CA VAL A 155 29.05 -6.89 22.22
C VAL A 155 28.49 -6.89 20.81
N VAL A 156 28.82 -5.88 20.02
CA VAL A 156 28.47 -5.81 18.60
C VAL A 156 29.25 -6.89 17.85
N VAL A 157 28.54 -7.82 17.21
CA VAL A 157 29.13 -8.94 16.46
C VAL A 157 29.04 -8.76 14.95
N SER A 158 28.12 -7.94 14.47
CA SER A 158 27.97 -7.65 13.05
C SER A 158 27.39 -6.26 12.86
N VAL A 159 27.95 -5.52 11.91
CA VAL A 159 27.42 -4.25 11.43
C VAL A 159 27.32 -4.40 9.92
N THR A 160 26.10 -4.38 9.39
CA THR A 160 25.85 -4.62 7.97
C THR A 160 25.18 -3.40 7.38
N GLU A 161 25.88 -2.70 6.50
CA GLU A 161 25.30 -1.62 5.72
C GLU A 161 24.54 -2.21 4.51
N ASP A 162 23.28 -1.82 4.33
CA ASP A 162 22.57 -2.13 3.09
C ASP A 162 23.15 -1.28 1.96
N LYS A 163 24.02 -1.92 1.14
CA LYS A 163 24.68 -1.33 -0.04
C LYS A 163 23.72 -0.73 -1.06
N TRP A 164 22.44 -1.02 -0.94
CA TRP A 164 21.42 -0.57 -1.84
C TRP A 164 20.46 0.44 -1.22
N SER A 165 20.59 0.76 0.07
CA SER A 165 19.84 1.85 0.70
C SER A 165 20.54 3.17 0.39
N ARG A 166 19.79 4.18 -0.04
CA ARG A 166 20.29 5.55 -0.20
C ARG A 166 20.41 6.29 1.14
N SER A 167 19.88 5.69 2.20
CA SER A 167 19.73 6.29 3.53
C SER A 167 20.80 5.81 4.52
N HIS A 168 21.81 5.06 4.07
CA HIS A 168 22.82 4.43 4.94
C HIS A 168 22.17 3.61 6.07
N GLU A 169 21.27 2.69 5.71
CA GLU A 169 20.68 1.77 6.68
C GLU A 169 21.72 0.76 7.16
N VAL A 170 21.93 0.76 8.47
CA VAL A 170 22.93 -0.07 9.13
C VAL A 170 22.23 -1.04 10.06
N THR A 171 22.25 -2.32 9.71
CA THR A 171 21.77 -3.38 10.61
C THR A 171 22.87 -3.74 11.60
N VAL A 172 22.65 -3.42 12.88
CA VAL A 172 23.55 -3.77 13.98
C VAL A 172 23.05 -5.06 14.65
N LYS A 173 23.94 -6.04 14.78
CA LYS A 173 23.69 -7.26 15.56
C LYS A 173 24.65 -7.35 16.73
N VAL A 174 24.14 -7.75 17.88
CA VAL A 174 24.92 -7.99 19.09
C VAL A 174 24.87 -9.46 19.51
N ALA A 175 25.89 -9.88 20.26
CA ALA A 175 25.85 -11.11 21.02
C ALA A 175 24.86 -10.92 22.17
N ARG A 176 23.73 -11.61 22.11
CA ARG A 176 22.70 -11.56 23.16
C ARG A 176 23.30 -11.90 24.52
N PRO A 177 23.05 -11.07 25.55
CA PRO A 177 23.45 -11.37 26.92
C PRO A 177 22.88 -12.73 27.37
N GLY A 178 23.76 -13.63 27.80
CA GLY A 178 23.39 -14.95 28.33
C GLY A 178 23.83 -16.13 27.47
N ASP A 179 23.55 -16.10 26.16
CA ASP A 179 23.84 -17.22 25.25
C ASP A 179 24.74 -16.86 24.06
N GLY A 180 25.02 -15.57 23.85
CA GLY A 180 25.92 -15.08 22.80
C GLY A 180 25.36 -15.21 21.38
N VAL A 181 24.08 -15.55 21.22
CA VAL A 181 23.44 -15.65 19.90
C VAL A 181 23.42 -14.25 19.25
N ALA A 182 23.78 -14.18 17.98
CA ALA A 182 23.71 -12.94 17.22
C ALA A 182 22.25 -12.54 16.99
N VAL A 183 21.84 -11.40 17.54
CA VAL A 183 20.49 -10.85 17.43
C VAL A 183 20.56 -9.42 16.93
N GLU A 184 19.59 -9.04 16.11
CA GLU A 184 19.46 -7.67 15.63
C GLU A 184 19.01 -6.75 16.76
N VAL A 185 19.58 -5.55 16.81
CA VAL A 185 19.23 -4.55 17.82
C VAL A 185 18.32 -3.52 17.19
N ASP A 186 17.09 -3.44 17.68
CA ASP A 186 16.16 -2.38 17.31
C ASP A 186 16.75 -1.03 17.75
N GLY A 187 16.76 -0.06 16.83
CA GLY A 187 17.39 1.25 17.00
C GLY A 187 18.92 1.25 16.96
N GLY A 188 19.56 0.13 16.61
CA GLY A 188 21.02 0.06 16.50
C GLY A 188 21.62 1.04 15.47
N ASP A 189 20.84 1.34 14.42
CA ASP A 189 21.13 2.34 13.38
C ASP A 189 21.00 3.79 13.86
N GLN A 190 20.36 4.03 15.02
CA GLN A 190 20.12 5.34 15.60
C GLN A 190 21.14 5.71 16.70
N LEU A 191 22.13 4.85 16.94
CA LEU A 191 23.19 5.11 17.90
C LEU A 191 24.23 6.10 17.33
N ASP A 192 24.58 7.12 18.12
CA ASP A 192 25.62 8.10 17.82
C ASP A 192 26.68 8.10 18.94
N PRO A 193 27.95 7.74 18.68
CA PRO A 193 28.52 7.40 17.37
C PRO A 193 28.04 6.05 16.82
N GLU A 194 28.15 5.89 15.49
CA GLU A 194 27.80 4.65 14.80
C GLU A 194 28.62 3.46 15.38
N PRO A 195 27.96 2.35 15.78
CA PRO A 195 28.65 1.23 16.42
C PRO A 195 29.59 0.49 15.47
N ALA A 196 30.76 0.07 15.97
CA ALA A 196 31.67 -0.81 15.28
C ALA A 196 31.66 -2.23 15.85
N VAL A 197 32.06 -3.22 15.04
CA VAL A 197 32.21 -4.61 15.49
C VAL A 197 33.23 -4.69 16.63
N GLY A 198 32.84 -5.33 17.73
CA GLY A 198 33.63 -5.42 18.96
C GLY A 198 33.25 -4.39 20.03
N ASP A 199 32.50 -3.35 19.68
CA ASP A 199 32.03 -2.36 20.63
C ASP A 199 31.05 -2.97 21.63
N ARG A 200 30.95 -2.35 22.80
CA ARG A 200 29.96 -2.69 23.82
C ARG A 200 28.89 -1.62 23.83
N ILE A 201 27.64 -2.03 23.56
CA ILE A 201 26.49 -1.14 23.60
C ILE A 201 25.53 -1.57 24.70
N ASP A 202 24.85 -0.58 25.28
CA ASP A 202 23.84 -0.78 26.31
C ASP A 202 22.52 -1.18 25.62
N VAL A 203 22.00 -2.36 25.96
CA VAL A 203 20.79 -2.93 25.40
C VAL A 203 19.83 -3.39 26.48
N VAL A 204 18.56 -3.50 26.13
CA VAL A 204 17.53 -4.17 26.94
C VAL A 204 17.00 -5.35 26.14
N VAL A 205 16.96 -6.52 26.78
CA VAL A 205 16.40 -7.74 26.21
C VAL A 205 14.99 -7.91 26.74
N ASP A 206 14.03 -8.12 25.86
CA ASP A 206 12.65 -8.41 26.26
C ASP A 206 12.58 -9.79 26.95
N PRO A 207 12.10 -9.88 28.20
CA PRO A 207 11.99 -11.16 28.90
C PRO A 207 10.91 -12.08 28.33
N GLU A 208 9.90 -11.53 27.64
CA GLU A 208 8.83 -12.31 27.00
C GLU A 208 9.25 -12.81 25.62
N ASP A 209 10.11 -12.04 24.93
CA ASP A 209 10.72 -12.42 23.65
C ASP A 209 12.22 -12.09 23.60
N PRO A 210 13.12 -13.04 23.97
CA PRO A 210 14.56 -12.80 23.96
C PRO A 210 15.17 -12.53 22.58
N SER A 211 14.41 -12.65 21.49
CA SER A 211 14.86 -12.24 20.15
C SER A 211 14.71 -10.73 19.94
N ASN A 212 13.86 -10.07 20.72
CA ASN A 212 13.68 -8.63 20.72
C ASN A 212 14.71 -7.96 21.65
N VAL A 213 15.70 -7.30 21.05
CA VAL A 213 16.75 -6.56 21.75
C VAL A 213 16.73 -5.11 21.30
N VAL A 214 16.64 -4.20 22.27
CA VAL A 214 16.39 -2.78 22.01
C VAL A 214 17.59 -1.96 22.51
N ALA A 215 18.06 -0.99 21.71
CA ALA A 215 19.15 -0.10 22.11
C ALA A 215 18.70 0.85 23.25
N ALA A 216 19.43 0.87 24.36
CA ALA A 216 19.03 1.61 25.56
C ALA A 216 19.25 3.12 25.48
N ARG A 217 20.14 3.57 24.58
CA ARG A 217 20.52 4.99 24.43
C ARG A 217 19.74 5.73 23.35
N VAL A 218 18.84 5.05 22.67
CA VAL A 218 17.98 5.63 21.65
C VAL A 218 16.78 6.30 22.31
N ASP A 219 16.40 7.47 21.78
CA ASP A 219 15.15 8.11 22.19
C ASP A 219 13.97 7.43 21.50
N TRP A 220 13.34 6.51 22.22
CA TRP A 220 12.12 5.81 21.77
C TRP A 220 10.86 6.67 21.86
N SER A 221 10.98 7.95 22.27
CA SER A 221 9.83 8.85 22.28
C SER A 221 9.33 9.10 20.87
N MET A 222 8.03 8.86 20.65
CA MET A 222 7.45 9.10 19.35
C MET A 222 7.39 10.62 19.13
N PRO A 223 8.06 11.16 18.09
CA PRO A 223 8.08 12.59 17.90
C PRO A 223 6.68 13.12 17.63
N TRP A 224 6.36 14.29 18.18
CA TRP A 224 4.99 14.84 18.14
C TRP A 224 4.44 14.99 16.70
N TRP A 225 5.31 15.22 15.72
CA TRP A 225 4.95 15.38 14.31
C TRP A 225 4.55 14.06 13.62
N ALA A 226 4.93 12.90 14.16
CA ALA A 226 4.57 11.61 13.58
C ALA A 226 3.07 11.31 13.74
N TRP A 227 2.44 11.86 14.78
CA TRP A 227 1.00 11.73 15.04
C TRP A 227 0.12 12.29 13.93
N PRO A 228 0.20 13.58 13.55
CA PRO A 228 -0.60 14.11 12.46
C PRO A 228 -0.30 13.40 11.13
N PHE A 229 0.94 12.95 10.91
CA PHE A 229 1.29 12.19 9.70
C PHE A 229 0.58 10.84 9.63
N GLY A 230 0.61 10.06 10.72
CA GLY A 230 -0.11 8.79 10.83
C GLY A 230 -1.63 8.95 10.67
N ILE A 231 -2.20 10.03 11.22
CA ILE A 231 -3.62 10.39 11.03
C ILE A 231 -3.92 10.66 9.56
N VAL A 232 -3.12 11.49 8.89
CA VAL A 232 -3.32 11.84 7.48
C VAL A 232 -3.27 10.59 6.60
N ILE A 233 -2.27 9.72 6.77
CA ILE A 233 -2.15 8.46 6.02
C ILE A 233 -3.40 7.58 6.24
N THR A 234 -3.80 7.40 7.50
CA THR A 234 -4.99 6.62 7.84
C THR A 234 -6.24 7.17 7.17
N LEU A 235 -6.46 8.48 7.22
CA LEU A 235 -7.62 9.14 6.60
C LEU A 235 -7.60 9.01 5.07
N VAL A 236 -6.44 9.13 4.42
CA VAL A 236 -6.32 8.96 2.96
C VAL A 236 -6.67 7.54 2.54
N LEU A 237 -6.12 6.53 3.24
CA LEU A 237 -6.40 5.13 2.94
C LEU A 237 -7.86 4.76 3.25
N LEU A 238 -8.42 5.29 4.34
CA LEU A 238 -9.83 5.14 4.68
C LEU A 238 -10.73 5.74 3.61
N ALA A 239 -10.46 6.98 3.18
CA ALA A 239 -11.21 7.65 2.13
C ALA A 239 -11.12 6.89 0.79
N MET A 240 -9.94 6.38 0.44
CA MET A 240 -9.75 5.55 -0.74
C MET A 240 -10.55 4.25 -0.65
N GLY A 241 -10.48 3.52 0.47
CA GLY A 241 -11.22 2.28 0.69
C GLY A 241 -12.74 2.49 0.63
N LEU A 242 -13.26 3.53 1.28
CA LEU A 242 -14.67 3.91 1.22
C LEU A 242 -15.10 4.34 -0.19
N GLY A 243 -14.25 5.10 -0.89
CA GLY A 243 -14.48 5.49 -2.28
C GLY A 243 -14.57 4.28 -3.22
N ILE A 244 -13.72 3.27 -3.03
CA ILE A 244 -13.78 2.01 -3.79
C ILE A 244 -15.06 1.24 -3.45
N ALA A 245 -15.43 1.16 -2.18
CA ALA A 245 -16.59 0.38 -1.72
C ALA A 245 -17.95 0.99 -2.13
N PHE A 246 -18.05 2.32 -2.13
CA PHE A 246 -19.33 3.03 -2.20
C PHE A 246 -19.45 4.07 -3.33
N GLY A 247 -18.35 4.40 -4.03
CA GLY A 247 -18.35 5.24 -5.23
C GLY A 247 -18.69 4.48 -6.51
#